data_AF-A0A834Y3Y3-F1
#
_entry.id   AF-A0A834Y3Y3-F1
#
_cell.length_a   1.000
_cell.length_b   1.000
_cell.length_c   1.000
_cell.angle_alpha   90.00
_cell.angle_beta   90.00
_cell.angle_gamma   90.00
#
_symmetry.space_group_name_H-M   'P 1'
#
loop_
_entity.id
_entity.type
_entity.pdbx_description
1 polymer ?
#
loop_
_entity_poly.entity_id
_entity_poly.type
_entity_poly.pdbx_seq_one_letter_code
_entity_poly.pdbx_strand_id
1 'polypeptide(L)'
;MLRKITLVWSLLIVFGVFGVFTTPVKANPFPEEREIYLDELEDPKYLIRMLTNLDGYLKQQENAKRGGSFNLDLGLGRGYSGAQAAKHMMGMAAANYANGPGRRRRSEQA
;
A
#
# COMPACT_ATOMS: atom_id res chain seq x y z
N MET A 1 44.81 -33.96 -18.01
CA MET A 1 44.02 -34.36 -16.82
C MET A 1 42.99 -33.30 -16.41
N LEU A 2 43.35 -32.01 -16.40
CA LEU A 2 42.48 -30.91 -15.97
C LEU A 2 41.09 -30.86 -16.66
N ARG A 3 41.02 -31.04 -17.99
CA ARG A 3 39.73 -31.05 -18.74
C ARG A 3 38.80 -32.21 -18.37
N LYS A 4 39.34 -33.36 -17.96
CA LYS A 4 38.53 -34.51 -17.50
C LYS A 4 37.93 -34.23 -16.13
N ILE A 5 38.70 -33.57 -15.27
CA ILE A 5 38.26 -33.16 -13.93
C ILE A 5 37.14 -32.13 -14.02
N THR A 6 37.28 -31.09 -14.85
CA THR A 6 36.24 -30.05 -15.02
C THR A 6 34.92 -30.63 -15.56
N LEU A 7 34.98 -31.62 -16.45
CA LEU A 7 33.79 -32.30 -16.96
C LEU A 7 33.08 -33.09 -15.84
N VAL A 8 33.82 -33.81 -15.00
CA VAL A 8 33.24 -34.56 -13.87
C VAL A 8 32.56 -33.63 -12.86
N TRP A 9 33.17 -32.49 -12.54
CA TRP A 9 32.56 -31.50 -11.64
C TRP A 9 31.29 -30.88 -12.23
N SER A 10 31.27 -30.58 -13.54
CA SER A 10 30.08 -30.04 -14.20
C SER A 10 28.91 -31.05 -14.19
N LEU A 11 29.21 -32.33 -14.37
CA LEU A 11 28.20 -33.39 -14.39
C LEU A 11 27.60 -33.62 -12.99
N LEU A 12 28.43 -33.55 -11.94
CA LEU A 12 27.96 -33.61 -10.54
C LEU A 12 27.04 -32.45 -10.17
N ILE A 13 27.35 -31.23 -10.63
CA ILE A 13 26.50 -30.07 -10.39
C ILE A 13 25.15 -30.24 -11.08
N VAL A 14 25.14 -30.67 -12.35
CA VAL A 14 23.90 -30.90 -13.10
C VAL A 14 23.04 -31.97 -12.42
N PHE A 15 23.65 -33.06 -11.95
CA PHE A 15 22.92 -34.14 -11.28
C PHE A 15 22.36 -33.70 -9.91
N GLY A 16 23.13 -32.91 -9.15
CA GLY A 16 22.66 -32.33 -7.89
C GLY A 16 21.49 -31.38 -8.07
N VAL A 17 21.56 -30.51 -9.09
CA VAL A 17 20.48 -29.59 -9.43
C VAL A 17 19.22 -30.35 -9.86
N PHE A 18 19.36 -31.37 -10.71
CA PHE A 18 18.24 -32.22 -11.13
C PHE A 18 17.59 -32.98 -9.96
N GLY A 19 18.39 -33.43 -8.99
CA GLY A 19 17.90 -34.05 -7.76
C GLY A 19 17.01 -33.11 -6.95
N VAL A 20 17.39 -31.83 -6.80
CA VAL A 20 16.59 -30.83 -6.08
C VAL A 20 15.25 -30.58 -6.77
N PHE A 21 15.25 -30.46 -8.10
CA PHE A 21 14.02 -30.20 -8.88
C PHE A 21 13.02 -31.36 -8.88
N THR A 22 13.47 -32.59 -8.62
CA THR A 22 12.61 -33.79 -8.63
C THR A 22 12.08 -34.15 -7.24
N THR A 23 12.51 -33.47 -6.18
CA THR A 23 11.94 -33.72 -4.85
C THR A 23 10.48 -33.24 -4.79
N PRO A 24 9.53 -34.12 -4.43
CA PRO A 24 8.16 -33.67 -4.20
C PRO A 24 8.15 -32.74 -2.99
N VAL A 25 7.74 -31.48 -3.21
CA VAL A 25 7.46 -30.56 -2.11
C VAL A 25 6.23 -31.10 -1.38
N LYS A 26 6.47 -31.77 -0.25
CA LYS A 26 5.41 -32.18 0.66
C LYS A 26 4.87 -30.90 1.30
N ALA A 27 3.74 -30.41 0.81
CA ALA A 27 3.04 -29.32 1.48
C ALA A 27 2.79 -29.75 2.92
N ASN A 28 3.12 -28.89 3.88
CA ASN A 28 2.76 -29.16 5.28
C ASN A 28 1.24 -29.42 5.32
N PRO A 29 0.79 -30.49 6.01
CA PRO A 29 -0.63 -30.69 6.22
C PRO A 29 -1.22 -29.42 6.86
N PHE A 30 -2.39 -29.02 6.39
CA PHE A 30 -3.07 -27.83 6.90
C PHE A 30 -3.25 -27.98 8.42
N PRO A 31 -2.94 -26.95 9.22
CA PRO A 31 -3.08 -27.03 10.66
C PRO A 31 -4.56 -27.23 11.04
N GLU A 32 -4.81 -28.17 11.95
CA GLU A 32 -6.13 -28.59 12.46
C GLU A 32 -6.93 -27.41 13.04
N GLU A 33 -6.23 -26.37 13.50
CA GLU A 33 -6.82 -25.11 13.96
C GLU A 33 -7.73 -24.45 12.89
N ARG A 34 -7.42 -24.61 11.60
CA ARG A 34 -8.21 -24.00 10.52
C ARG A 34 -9.64 -24.54 10.48
N GLU A 35 -9.87 -25.82 10.77
CA GLU A 35 -11.23 -26.38 10.73
C GLU A 35 -12.10 -25.81 11.85
N ILE A 36 -11.52 -25.59 13.03
CA ILE A 36 -12.19 -24.94 14.18
C ILE A 36 -12.62 -23.51 13.82
N TYR A 37 -11.76 -22.75 13.14
CA TYR A 37 -12.11 -21.41 12.68
C TYR A 37 -13.20 -21.40 11.61
N LEU A 38 -13.29 -22.43 10.77
CA LEU A 38 -14.31 -22.51 9.72
C LEU A 38 -15.68 -22.89 10.30
N ASP A 39 -15.72 -23.77 11.29
CA ASP A 39 -16.92 -24.11 12.07
C ASP A 39 -17.44 -22.89 12.86
N GLU A 40 -16.53 -22.12 13.48
CA GLU A 40 -16.89 -20.89 14.19
C GLU A 40 -17.36 -19.76 13.23
N LEU A 41 -16.89 -19.76 11.98
CA LEU A 41 -17.35 -18.83 10.93
C LEU A 41 -18.73 -19.18 10.37
N GLU A 42 -19.23 -20.39 10.62
CA GLU A 42 -20.54 -20.83 10.16
C GLU A 42 -21.69 -20.19 10.99
N ASP A 43 -21.38 -19.67 12.19
CA ASP A 43 -22.32 -18.84 12.96
C ASP A 43 -22.44 -17.43 12.36
N PRO A 44 -23.60 -17.07 11.76
CA PRO A 44 -23.79 -15.76 11.15
C PRO A 44 -23.62 -14.62 12.15
N LYS A 45 -23.84 -14.83 13.45
CA LYS A 45 -23.68 -13.78 14.47
C LYS A 45 -22.21 -13.43 14.71
N TYR A 46 -21.33 -14.43 14.70
CA TYR A 46 -19.90 -14.23 14.84
C TYR A 46 -19.33 -13.48 13.63
N LEU A 47 -19.73 -13.87 12.42
CA LEU A 47 -19.33 -13.21 11.18
C LEU A 47 -19.73 -11.72 11.16
N ILE A 48 -20.97 -11.41 11.54
CA ILE A 48 -21.45 -10.02 11.64
C ILE A 48 -20.64 -9.23 12.67
N ARG A 49 -20.30 -9.83 13.82
CA ARG A 49 -19.44 -9.19 14.83
C ARG A 49 -18.02 -8.93 14.31
N MET A 50 -17.45 -9.88 13.57
CA MET A 50 -16.14 -9.72 12.96
C MET A 50 -16.14 -8.60 11.90
N LEU A 51 -17.16 -8.58 11.03
CA LEU A 51 -17.30 -7.57 9.97
C LEU A 51 -17.54 -6.16 10.55
N THR A 52 -18.33 -6.04 11.61
CA THR A 52 -18.58 -4.75 12.29
C THR A 52 -17.33 -4.24 13.01
N ASN A 53 -16.56 -5.12 13.66
CA ASN A 53 -15.26 -4.75 14.23
C ASN A 53 -14.27 -4.29 13.15
N LEU A 54 -14.26 -4.95 11.99
CA LEU A 54 -13.41 -4.59 10.87
C LEU A 54 -13.79 -3.23 10.27
N ASP A 55 -15.10 -2.96 10.09
CA ASP A 55 -15.60 -1.64 9.65
C ASP A 55 -15.18 -0.52 10.62
N GLY A 56 -15.27 -0.77 11.93
CA GLY A 56 -14.81 0.16 12.96
C GLY A 56 -13.30 0.43 12.87
N TYR A 57 -12.49 -0.62 12.70
CA TYR A 57 -11.04 -0.50 12.54
C TYR A 57 -10.64 0.27 11.27
N LEU A 58 -11.31 0.01 10.14
CA LEU A 58 -11.06 0.70 8.88
C LEU A 58 -11.43 2.18 8.95
N LYS A 59 -12.57 2.52 9.57
CA LYS A 59 -12.96 3.92 9.82
C LYS A 59 -11.98 4.63 10.75
N GLN A 60 -11.48 3.94 11.77
CA GLN A 60 -10.43 4.50 12.64
C GLN A 60 -9.12 4.73 11.87
N GLN A 61 -8.75 3.82 10.97
CA GLN A 61 -7.58 4.01 10.11
C GLN A 61 -7.76 5.14 9.10
N GLU A 62 -8.95 5.27 8.50
CA GLU A 62 -9.29 6.37 7.60
C GLU A 62 -9.23 7.71 8.33
N ASN A 63 -9.79 7.78 9.54
CA ASN A 63 -9.71 8.97 10.39
C ASN A 63 -8.28 9.26 10.85
N ALA A 64 -7.46 8.24 11.10
CA ALA A 64 -6.03 8.41 11.37
C ALA A 64 -5.25 8.91 10.14
N LYS A 65 -5.60 8.46 8.93
CA LYS A 65 -5.02 8.96 7.66
C LYS A 65 -5.48 10.37 7.31
N ARG A 66 -6.71 10.75 7.67
CA ARG A 66 -7.27 12.10 7.46
C ARG A 66 -6.83 13.09 8.54
N GLY A 67 -6.65 12.64 9.78
CA GLY A 67 -6.29 13.46 10.94
C GLY A 67 -4.80 13.51 11.26
N GLY A 68 -4.02 12.53 10.80
CA GLY A 68 -2.57 12.49 10.95
C GLY A 68 -1.89 12.65 9.61
N SER A 69 -1.57 13.89 9.24
CA SER A 69 -0.54 14.23 8.27
C SER A 69 -0.27 13.17 7.20
N PHE A 70 -1.24 12.90 6.31
CA PHE A 70 -0.83 12.61 4.93
C PHE A 70 -0.24 13.93 4.42
N ASN A 71 1.02 14.17 4.80
CA ASN A 71 1.86 15.21 4.23
C ASN A 71 2.09 14.78 2.78
N LEU A 72 1.08 14.98 1.95
CA LEU A 72 1.20 15.00 0.51
C LEU A 72 2.05 16.22 0.20
N ASP A 73 3.34 16.09 0.46
CA ASP A 73 4.34 17.04 0.00
C ASP A 73 4.35 16.86 -1.51
N LEU A 74 3.53 17.64 -2.21
CA LEU A 74 3.38 17.69 -3.67
C LEU A 74 4.70 18.08 -4.38
N GLY A 75 5.84 18.00 -3.69
CA GLY A 75 7.14 18.46 -4.13
C GLY A 75 7.22 19.98 -4.24
N LEU A 76 6.19 20.72 -3.82
CA LEU A 76 6.11 22.17 -3.93
C LEU A 76 7.21 22.88 -3.14
N GLY A 77 7.68 22.28 -2.04
CA GLY A 77 8.80 22.77 -1.24
C GLY A 77 10.19 22.31 -1.74
N ARG A 78 10.27 21.46 -2.77
CA ARG A 78 11.53 20.84 -3.20
C ARG A 78 12.04 21.46 -4.50
N GLY A 79 13.16 22.19 -4.41
CA GLY A 79 13.87 22.76 -5.56
C GLY A 79 13.18 23.93 -6.25
N TYR A 80 13.81 24.45 -7.31
CA TYR A 80 13.34 25.63 -8.05
C TYR A 80 12.00 25.38 -8.78
N SER A 81 11.88 24.22 -9.44
CA SER A 81 10.66 23.85 -10.19
C SER A 81 9.45 23.68 -9.26
N GLY A 82 9.64 23.09 -8.07
CA GLY A 82 8.60 22.99 -7.05
C GLY A 82 8.15 24.36 -6.54
N ALA A 83 9.10 25.25 -6.25
CA ALA A 83 8.80 26.61 -5.79
C ALA A 83 8.06 27.45 -6.85
N GLN A 84 8.34 27.23 -8.14
CA GLN A 84 7.61 27.88 -9.23
C GLN A 84 6.17 27.36 -9.34
N ALA A 85 5.98 26.04 -9.24
CA ALA A 85 4.64 25.44 -9.20
C ALA A 85 3.85 25.94 -7.98
N ALA A 86 4.49 26.07 -6.82
CA ALA A 86 3.89 26.57 -5.59
C ALA A 86 3.39 28.02 -5.73
N LYS A 87 4.24 28.91 -6.26
CA LYS A 87 3.88 30.31 -6.53
C LYS A 87 2.75 30.41 -7.55
N HIS A 88 2.77 29.57 -8.58
CA HIS A 88 1.71 29.54 -9.58
C HIS A 88 0.37 29.11 -8.97
N MET A 89 0.35 28.04 -8.18
CA MET A 89 -0.86 27.59 -7.47
C MET A 89 -1.36 28.66 -6.47
N MET A 90 -0.45 29.31 -5.75
CA MET A 90 -0.78 30.41 -4.84
C MET A 90 -1.41 31.59 -5.58
N GLY A 91 -0.87 31.97 -6.74
CA GLY A 91 -1.41 33.04 -7.58
C GLY A 91 -2.80 32.71 -8.11
N MET A 92 -2.99 31.49 -8.62
CA MET A 92 -4.29 31.00 -9.08
C MET A 92 -5.32 30.97 -7.94
N ALA A 93 -4.91 30.53 -6.74
CA ALA A 93 -5.77 30.52 -5.56
C ALA A 93 -6.15 31.93 -5.09
N ALA A 94 -5.20 32.88 -5.09
CA ALA A 94 -5.45 34.27 -4.73
C ALA A 94 -6.40 34.96 -5.72
N ALA A 95 -6.29 34.67 -7.02
CA ALA A 95 -7.21 35.17 -8.05
C ALA A 95 -8.62 34.59 -7.90
N ASN A 96 -8.73 33.31 -7.54
CA ASN A 96 -10.01 32.64 -7.32
C ASN A 96 -10.63 32.93 -5.94
N TYR A 97 -9.89 33.59 -5.03
CA TYR A 97 -10.36 33.90 -3.69
C TYR A 97 -11.59 34.82 -3.74
N ALA A 98 -12.65 34.44 -3.02
CA ALA A 98 -13.94 35.13 -3.04
C ALA A 98 -13.84 36.60 -2.59
N ASN A 99 -12.90 36.89 -1.68
CA ASN A 99 -12.58 38.23 -1.19
C ASN A 99 -11.25 38.76 -1.77
N GLY A 100 -10.83 38.26 -2.92
CA GLY A 100 -9.59 38.66 -3.58
C GLY A 100 -9.58 40.15 -3.97
N PRO A 101 -8.41 40.80 -3.97
CA PRO A 101 -8.28 42.22 -4.31
C PRO A 101 -8.86 42.48 -5.71
N GLY A 102 -9.76 43.47 -5.80
CA GLY A 102 -10.46 43.82 -7.05
C GLY A 102 -11.90 43.29 -7.16
N ARG A 103 -12.33 42.34 -6.31
CA ARG A 103 -13.76 41.97 -6.23
C ARG A 103 -14.49 42.96 -5.33
N ARG A 104 -15.27 43.86 -5.93
CA ARG A 104 -16.16 44.76 -5.20
C ARG A 104 -17.12 43.93 -4.35
N ARG A 105 -17.16 44.20 -3.05
CA ARG A 105 -18.14 43.61 -2.12
C ARG A 105 -19.53 44.02 -2.60
N ARG A 106 -20.24 43.12 -3.26
CA ARG A 106 -21.59 43.36 -3.78
C ARG A 106 -22.65 43.49 -2.68
N SER A 107 -22.25 43.47 -1.40
CA SER A 107 -23.12 43.46 -0.24
C SER A 107 -23.16 44.80 0.54
N GLU A 108 -22.42 45.83 0.12
CA GLU A 108 -22.47 47.16 0.77
C GLU A 108 -23.42 48.15 0.04
N GLN A 109 -24.13 47.69 -0.99
CA GLN A 109 -25.16 48.45 -1.71
C GLN A 109 -26.41 47.59 -1.93
N ALA A 110 -27.14 47.31 -0.85
CA ALA A 110 -28.53 46.86 -0.87
C ALA A 110 -29.22 47.32 0.42
#